data_AF-A0A961C7Q4-F1
#
_entry.id   AF-A0A961C7Q4-F1
#
_cell.length_a   1.000
_cell.length_b   1.000
_cell.length_c   1.000
_cell.angle_alpha   90.00
_cell.angle_beta   90.00
_cell.angle_gamma   90.00
#
_symmetry.space_group_name_H-M   'P 1'
#
loop_
_entity.id
_entity.type
_entity.pdbx_description
1 polymer ?
#
loop_
_entity_poly.entity_id
_entity_poly.type
_entity_poly.pdbx_seq_one_letter_code
_entity_poly.pdbx_strand_id
1 'polypeptide(L)'
;PDLAERIQVGLLNVLEERDVQIRGYKVRLPLDILLVASANPEDYTNRGRLITPLKDRFGSQVRTHYPLDVETEEAIILQEARPFDAPGMTVKVPEFMVDVIATLSQLARQSPHISQRSGVSVRLSVSNYEVMVANAARRALMHEEADVVPRICDLEALPASTAGKVEIETLEEGREPQILDHLVRSAILTVFRERVAQEGLVKVISSVEEEGPVDIGEDIPVATYTELAEDMPALAQAASALCDGDDAPASQASAIEFILEGLHLAKRLNKDSIGGRAQYRARR
;
A
#
# COMPACT_ATOMS: atom_id res chain seq x y z
N PRO A 1 23.23 1.27 -17.91
CA PRO A 1 24.58 1.50 -18.47
C PRO A 1 25.50 0.34 -18.09
N ASP A 2 25.88 -0.47 -19.08
CA ASP A 2 26.70 -1.65 -18.85
C ASP A 2 28.11 -1.24 -18.39
N LEU A 3 28.58 -1.82 -17.28
CA LEU A 3 29.92 -1.57 -16.77
C LEU A 3 30.92 -2.47 -17.52
N ALA A 4 31.37 -2.02 -18.68
CA ALA A 4 32.35 -2.74 -19.51
C ALA A 4 33.60 -3.11 -18.69
N GLU A 5 34.19 -4.29 -18.95
CA GLU A 5 35.35 -4.81 -18.21
C GLU A 5 36.50 -3.79 -18.13
N ARG A 6 36.76 -3.03 -19.19
CA ARG A 6 37.78 -1.97 -19.22
C ARG A 6 37.54 -0.87 -18.17
N ILE A 7 36.28 -0.54 -17.90
CA ILE A 7 35.92 0.44 -16.87
C ILE A 7 36.12 -0.17 -15.48
N GLN A 8 35.80 -1.45 -15.30
CA GLN A 8 36.03 -2.18 -14.04
C GLN A 8 37.53 -2.26 -13.69
N VAL A 9 38.39 -2.52 -14.68
CA VAL A 9 39.85 -2.51 -14.50
C VAL A 9 40.37 -1.11 -14.15
N GLY A 10 39.84 -0.07 -14.80
CA GLY A 10 40.17 1.31 -14.44
C GLY A 10 39.81 1.65 -13.00
N LEU A 11 38.64 1.21 -12.54
CA LEU A 11 38.19 1.39 -11.15
C LEU A 11 39.10 0.63 -10.17
N LEU A 12 39.51 -0.59 -10.50
CA LEU A 12 40.46 -1.37 -9.72
C LEU A 12 41.80 -0.62 -9.54
N ASN A 13 42.35 -0.04 -10.60
CA ASN A 13 43.61 0.69 -10.53
C ASN A 13 43.52 1.94 -9.63
N VAL A 14 42.36 2.62 -9.65
CA VAL A 14 42.12 3.76 -8.74
C VAL A 14 42.04 3.30 -7.29
N LEU A 15 41.38 2.17 -7.01
CA LEU A 15 41.22 1.63 -5.65
C LEU A 15 42.53 1.06 -5.08
N GLU A 16 43.34 0.38 -5.90
CA GLU A 16 44.56 -0.31 -5.48
C GLU A 16 45.82 0.53 -5.67
N GLU A 17 46.09 0.94 -6.89
CA GLU A 17 47.34 1.61 -7.26
C GLU A 17 47.26 3.13 -7.05
N ARG A 18 46.07 3.67 -6.79
CA ARG A 18 45.79 5.11 -6.68
C ARG A 18 46.27 5.86 -7.91
N ASP A 19 46.05 5.28 -9.08
CA ASP A 19 46.41 5.87 -10.35
C ASP A 19 45.46 5.50 -11.49
N VAL A 20 45.52 6.28 -12.55
CA VAL A 20 44.73 6.08 -13.76
C VAL A 20 45.57 6.40 -15.00
N GLN A 21 45.32 5.68 -16.09
CA GLN A 21 45.98 5.94 -17.36
C GLN A 21 45.10 6.80 -18.27
N ILE A 22 45.58 7.99 -18.63
CA ILE A 22 44.88 8.93 -19.51
C ILE A 22 45.73 9.14 -20.76
N ARG A 23 45.26 8.63 -21.91
CA ARG A 23 45.96 8.74 -23.21
C ARG A 23 47.44 8.34 -23.14
N GLY A 24 47.74 7.27 -22.39
CA GLY A 24 49.10 6.75 -22.23
C GLY A 24 49.89 7.32 -21.04
N TYR A 25 49.43 8.43 -20.45
CA TYR A 25 50.07 9.01 -19.26
C TYR A 25 49.53 8.36 -17.98
N LYS A 26 50.43 7.89 -17.12
CA LYS A 26 50.11 7.38 -15.78
C LYS A 26 50.00 8.56 -14.82
N VAL A 27 48.80 8.85 -14.34
CA VAL A 27 48.51 9.95 -13.40
C VAL A 27 48.23 9.34 -12.04
N ARG A 28 49.02 9.69 -11.02
CA ARG A 28 48.72 9.31 -9.63
C ARG A 28 47.64 10.23 -9.07
N LEU A 29 46.66 9.62 -8.44
CA LEU A 29 45.51 10.25 -7.82
C LEU A 29 45.43 9.72 -6.38
N PRO A 30 46.10 10.37 -5.40
CA PRO A 30 46.03 9.97 -4.00
C PRO A 30 44.66 10.37 -3.41
N LEU A 31 43.62 9.68 -3.84
CA LEU A 31 42.24 9.92 -3.43
C LEU A 31 41.90 9.03 -2.23
N ASP A 32 41.20 9.61 -1.27
CA ASP A 32 40.56 8.89 -0.18
C ASP A 32 39.08 8.72 -0.56
N ILE A 33 38.68 7.50 -0.95
CA ILE A 33 37.37 7.22 -1.56
C ILE A 33 36.72 6.04 -0.85
N LEU A 34 35.46 6.23 -0.45
CA LEU A 34 34.54 5.15 -0.13
C LEU A 34 33.68 4.84 -1.37
N LEU A 35 33.79 3.62 -1.90
CA LEU A 35 32.95 3.15 -2.99
C LEU A 35 31.75 2.39 -2.43
N VAL A 36 30.54 2.89 -2.70
CA VAL A 36 29.28 2.18 -2.45
C VAL A 36 28.65 1.84 -3.80
N ALA A 37 28.37 0.56 -4.03
CA ALA A 37 27.76 0.07 -5.26
C ALA A 37 26.53 -0.79 -4.92
N SER A 38 25.47 -0.64 -5.72
CA SER A 38 24.27 -1.46 -5.66
C SER A 38 24.12 -2.25 -6.95
N ALA A 39 23.62 -3.48 -6.87
CA ALA A 39 23.35 -4.30 -8.05
C ALA A 39 22.14 -5.20 -7.82
N ASN A 40 21.36 -5.44 -8.87
CA ASN A 40 20.25 -6.39 -8.86
C ASN A 40 20.77 -7.80 -9.18
N PRO A 41 20.57 -8.82 -8.31
CA PRO A 41 21.08 -10.17 -8.52
C PRO A 41 20.61 -10.87 -9.81
N GLU A 42 19.43 -10.52 -10.32
CA GLU A 42 18.84 -11.19 -11.50
C GLU A 42 19.46 -10.71 -12.83
N ASP A 43 19.96 -9.47 -12.87
CA ASP A 43 20.62 -8.87 -14.04
C ASP A 43 22.00 -9.49 -14.34
N TYR A 44 22.53 -10.33 -13.43
CA TYR A 44 23.81 -11.02 -13.58
C TYR A 44 23.79 -12.20 -14.57
N THR A 45 22.64 -12.48 -15.17
CA THR A 45 22.44 -13.66 -16.02
C THR A 45 23.07 -13.53 -17.40
N ASN A 46 23.29 -12.33 -17.95
CA ASN A 46 23.85 -12.25 -19.32
C ASN A 46 24.90 -11.18 -19.60
N ARG A 47 24.99 -10.05 -18.89
CA ARG A 47 25.94 -8.96 -19.24
C ARG A 47 26.28 -8.08 -18.04
N GLY A 48 27.49 -8.20 -17.49
CA GLY A 48 27.98 -7.32 -16.41
C GLY A 48 28.27 -7.97 -15.05
N ARG A 49 28.83 -9.20 -15.04
CA ARG A 49 29.43 -9.72 -13.80
C ARG A 49 30.62 -8.86 -13.40
N LEU A 50 30.68 -8.51 -12.11
CA LEU A 50 31.88 -7.92 -11.52
C LEU A 50 33.05 -8.89 -11.73
N ILE A 51 34.14 -8.40 -12.30
CA ILE A 51 35.36 -9.21 -12.43
C ILE A 51 35.85 -9.61 -11.03
N THR A 52 36.30 -10.85 -10.88
CA THR A 52 36.78 -11.39 -9.59
C THR A 52 37.75 -10.45 -8.86
N PRO A 53 38.74 -9.83 -9.54
CA PRO A 53 39.66 -8.90 -8.88
C PRO A 53 38.97 -7.69 -8.22
N LEU A 54 37.93 -7.14 -8.84
CA LEU A 54 37.19 -6.01 -8.29
C LEU A 54 36.25 -6.46 -7.16
N LYS A 55 35.64 -7.65 -7.29
CA LYS A 55 34.81 -8.25 -6.25
C LYS A 55 35.59 -8.43 -4.94
N ASP A 56 36.85 -8.90 -5.03
CA ASP A 56 37.71 -9.12 -3.87
C ASP A 56 38.15 -7.83 -3.16
N ARG A 57 37.84 -6.65 -3.73
CA ARG A 57 38.12 -5.33 -3.12
C ARG A 57 36.93 -4.72 -2.37
N PHE A 58 35.75 -5.32 -2.45
CA PHE A 58 34.63 -4.89 -1.61
C PHE A 58 34.78 -5.51 -0.22
N GLY A 59 34.97 -4.67 0.79
CA GLY A 59 35.16 -5.10 2.19
C GLY A 59 33.87 -5.59 2.88
N SER A 60 32.69 -5.29 2.32
CA SER A 60 31.41 -5.73 2.84
C SER A 60 30.40 -5.91 1.71
N GLN A 61 29.51 -6.89 1.87
CA GLN A 61 28.37 -7.11 0.99
C GLN A 61 27.11 -7.12 1.85
N VAL A 62 26.21 -6.18 1.57
CA VAL A 62 24.89 -6.13 2.20
C VAL A 62 23.86 -6.64 1.21
N ARG A 63 23.09 -7.65 1.59
CA ARG A 63 21.91 -8.08 0.83
C ARG A 63 20.70 -7.33 1.37
N THR A 64 20.13 -6.47 0.53
CA THR A 64 18.91 -5.73 0.87
C THR A 64 17.67 -6.63 0.71
N HIS A 65 16.61 -6.28 1.42
CA HIS A 65 15.30 -6.89 1.31
C HIS A 65 14.23 -5.79 1.43
N TYR A 66 13.01 -6.11 1.00
CA TYR A 66 11.85 -5.27 1.28
C TYR A 66 11.47 -5.35 2.77
N PRO A 67 10.65 -4.41 3.29
CA PRO A 67 10.23 -4.43 4.69
C PRO A 67 9.60 -5.76 5.10
N LEU A 68 9.97 -6.25 6.28
CA LEU A 68 9.57 -7.56 6.79
C LEU A 68 8.27 -7.50 7.60
N ASP A 69 7.93 -6.31 8.09
CA ASP A 69 6.78 -6.03 8.93
C ASP A 69 5.99 -4.85 8.37
N VAL A 70 4.75 -4.73 8.86
CA VAL A 70 3.78 -3.71 8.45
C VAL A 70 4.20 -2.33 8.95
N GLU A 71 4.67 -2.22 10.19
CA GLU A 71 5.09 -0.95 10.82
C GLU A 71 6.21 -0.24 10.04
N THR A 72 7.22 -0.99 9.59
CA THR A 72 8.29 -0.45 8.74
C THR A 72 7.76 0.00 7.37
N GLU A 73 6.79 -0.73 6.80
CA GLU A 73 6.15 -0.35 5.53
C GLU A 73 5.36 0.96 5.69
N GLU A 74 4.58 1.10 6.77
CA GLU A 74 3.84 2.33 7.09
C GLU A 74 4.76 3.53 7.25
N ALA A 75 5.86 3.37 7.99
CA ALA A 75 6.85 4.43 8.14
C ALA A 75 7.41 4.89 6.79
N ILE A 76 7.67 3.96 5.87
CA ILE A 76 8.13 4.28 4.51
C ILE A 76 7.04 4.97 3.70
N ILE A 77 5.79 4.50 3.78
CA ILE A 77 4.65 5.14 3.09
C ILE A 77 4.55 6.61 3.54
N LEU A 78 4.49 6.86 4.85
CA LEU A 78 4.32 8.20 5.41
C LEU A 78 5.52 9.11 5.13
N GLN A 79 6.73 8.55 5.03
CA GLN A 79 7.93 9.31 4.69
C GLN A 79 8.01 9.66 3.19
N GLU A 80 7.66 8.73 2.30
CA GLU A 80 7.94 8.84 0.87
C GLU A 80 6.75 9.29 0.03
N ALA A 81 5.51 9.11 0.51
CA ALA A 81 4.32 9.55 -0.20
C ALA A 81 4.31 11.08 -0.33
N ARG A 82 3.92 11.57 -1.51
CA ARG A 82 3.72 13.00 -1.72
C ARG A 82 2.38 13.40 -1.12
N PRO A 83 2.34 14.34 -0.16
CA PRO A 83 1.08 14.84 0.36
C PRO A 83 0.23 15.42 -0.77
N PHE A 84 -1.04 15.07 -0.80
CA PHE A 84 -2.00 15.75 -1.65
C PHE A 84 -2.31 17.13 -1.05
N ASP A 85 -2.13 18.18 -1.84
CA ASP A 85 -2.36 19.56 -1.44
C ASP A 85 -3.24 20.25 -2.50
N ALA A 86 -4.40 20.74 -2.06
CA ALA A 86 -5.35 21.47 -2.89
C ALA A 86 -6.03 22.58 -2.06
N PRO A 87 -6.20 23.79 -2.62
CA PRO A 87 -6.81 24.90 -1.89
C PRO A 87 -8.22 24.56 -1.38
N GLY A 88 -8.45 24.79 -0.09
CA GLY A 88 -9.74 24.55 0.56
C GLY A 88 -10.02 23.09 0.92
N MET A 89 -9.04 22.19 0.74
CA MET A 89 -9.16 20.79 1.12
C MET A 89 -8.21 20.44 2.27
N THR A 90 -8.70 19.63 3.22
CA THR A 90 -7.91 19.12 4.35
C THR A 90 -7.85 17.61 4.26
N VAL A 91 -6.66 17.04 4.07
CA VAL A 91 -6.48 15.58 4.01
C VAL A 91 -6.26 15.01 5.40
N LYS A 92 -7.05 14.00 5.76
CA LYS A 92 -6.85 13.19 6.96
C LYS A 92 -7.01 11.72 6.61
N VAL A 93 -5.97 10.93 6.84
CA VAL A 93 -5.99 9.48 6.57
C VAL A 93 -6.07 8.74 7.91
N PRO A 94 -7.14 7.97 8.18
CA PRO A 94 -7.22 7.15 9.38
C PRO A 94 -6.13 6.08 9.39
N GLU A 95 -5.58 5.75 10.56
CA GLU A 95 -4.47 4.79 10.68
C GLU A 95 -4.79 3.44 10.01
N PHE A 96 -5.97 2.88 10.28
CA PHE A 96 -6.38 1.60 9.70
C PHE A 96 -6.40 1.60 8.16
N MET A 97 -6.53 2.76 7.50
CA MET A 97 -6.43 2.83 6.04
C MET A 97 -4.96 2.71 5.59
N VAL A 98 -4.01 3.25 6.35
CA VAL A 98 -2.57 3.07 6.10
C VAL A 98 -2.18 1.60 6.30
N ASP A 99 -2.66 0.99 7.39
CA ASP A 99 -2.47 -0.44 7.66
C ASP A 99 -2.96 -1.31 6.50
N VAL A 100 -4.12 -0.98 5.91
CA VAL A 100 -4.65 -1.75 4.76
C VAL A 100 -3.70 -1.68 3.56
N ILE A 101 -3.14 -0.50 3.25
CA ILE A 101 -2.17 -0.34 2.16
C ILE A 101 -0.87 -1.11 2.43
N ALA A 102 -0.35 -1.00 3.65
CA ALA A 102 0.86 -1.70 4.07
C ALA A 102 0.66 -3.23 4.06
N THR A 103 -0.46 -3.70 4.61
CA THR A 103 -0.86 -5.11 4.66
C THR A 103 -1.06 -5.70 3.26
N LEU A 104 -1.69 -4.96 2.34
CA LEU A 104 -1.82 -5.38 0.94
C LEU A 104 -0.44 -5.68 0.32
N SER A 105 0.55 -4.82 0.57
CA SER A 105 1.90 -5.00 0.04
C SER A 105 2.61 -6.20 0.67
N GLN A 106 2.39 -6.45 1.98
CA GLN A 106 2.90 -7.65 2.65
C GLN A 106 2.26 -8.94 2.11
N LEU A 107 0.94 -8.94 1.92
CA LEU A 107 0.23 -10.09 1.33
C LEU A 107 0.68 -10.33 -0.11
N ALA A 108 0.94 -9.28 -0.89
CA ALA A 108 1.45 -9.41 -2.24
C ALA A 108 2.84 -10.09 -2.28
N ARG A 109 3.74 -9.76 -1.34
CA ARG A 109 5.06 -10.41 -1.18
C ARG A 109 4.99 -11.87 -0.77
N GLN A 110 3.89 -12.28 -0.14
CA GLN A 110 3.67 -13.66 0.31
C GLN A 110 2.82 -14.47 -0.68
N SER A 111 2.25 -13.81 -1.68
CA SER A 111 1.30 -14.42 -2.61
C SER A 111 2.02 -15.37 -3.58
N PRO A 112 1.59 -16.63 -3.69
CA PRO A 112 2.11 -17.56 -4.68
C PRO A 112 1.67 -17.21 -6.11
N HIS A 113 0.76 -16.26 -6.28
CA HIS A 113 0.26 -15.81 -7.58
C HIS A 113 1.04 -14.60 -8.13
N ILE A 114 1.97 -14.04 -7.35
CA ILE A 114 2.82 -12.92 -7.74
C ILE A 114 4.27 -13.40 -7.88
N SER A 115 4.94 -12.95 -8.94
CA SER A 115 6.34 -13.28 -9.23
C SER A 115 7.26 -12.76 -8.15
N GLN A 116 7.79 -13.69 -7.35
CA GLN A 116 8.75 -13.36 -6.28
C GLN A 116 10.15 -13.07 -6.83
N ARG A 117 10.43 -13.45 -8.10
CA ARG A 117 11.66 -13.08 -8.81
C ARG A 117 11.73 -11.59 -9.07
N SER A 118 10.64 -11.04 -9.57
CA SER A 118 10.47 -9.61 -9.84
C SER A 118 10.30 -8.82 -8.54
N GLY A 119 9.67 -9.47 -7.55
CA GLY A 119 9.47 -8.94 -6.21
C GLY A 119 8.44 -7.81 -6.15
N VAL A 120 8.08 -7.40 -4.93
CA VAL A 120 7.09 -6.34 -4.70
C VAL A 120 7.73 -5.16 -3.99
N SER A 121 7.94 -4.08 -4.74
CA SER A 121 8.61 -2.86 -4.28
C SER A 121 7.77 -2.06 -3.28
N VAL A 122 8.43 -1.29 -2.40
CA VAL A 122 7.80 -0.23 -1.59
C VAL A 122 7.15 0.86 -2.46
N ARG A 123 7.50 0.95 -3.76
CA ARG A 123 6.77 1.81 -4.71
C ARG A 123 5.33 1.35 -4.96
N LEU A 124 4.98 0.11 -4.59
CA LEU A 124 3.61 -0.35 -4.63
C LEU A 124 2.80 0.33 -3.52
N SER A 125 3.24 0.19 -2.27
CA SER A 125 2.57 0.74 -1.10
C SER A 125 2.45 2.26 -1.16
N VAL A 126 3.54 2.95 -1.50
CA VAL A 126 3.54 4.42 -1.67
C VAL A 126 2.52 4.87 -2.72
N SER A 127 2.52 4.25 -3.92
CA SER A 127 1.56 4.64 -4.96
C SER A 127 0.13 4.26 -4.62
N ASN A 128 -0.11 3.13 -3.94
CA ASN A 128 -1.44 2.75 -3.51
C ASN A 128 -1.99 3.72 -2.45
N TYR A 129 -1.15 4.21 -1.55
CA TYR A 129 -1.53 5.27 -0.62
C TYR A 129 -1.90 6.56 -1.35
N GLU A 130 -1.05 7.01 -2.29
CA GLU A 130 -1.31 8.21 -3.10
C GLU A 130 -2.61 8.09 -3.93
N VAL A 131 -2.85 6.91 -4.52
CA VAL A 131 -4.06 6.63 -5.31
C VAL A 131 -5.31 6.61 -4.43
N MET A 132 -5.23 6.01 -3.24
CA MET A 132 -6.32 6.01 -2.26
C MET A 132 -6.70 7.45 -1.88
N VAL A 133 -5.71 8.28 -1.53
CA VAL A 133 -5.93 9.70 -1.18
C VAL A 133 -6.47 10.48 -2.38
N ALA A 134 -5.95 10.25 -3.59
CA ALA A 134 -6.44 10.92 -4.80
C ALA A 134 -7.91 10.56 -5.11
N ASN A 135 -8.30 9.29 -4.91
CA ASN A 135 -9.68 8.87 -5.13
C ASN A 135 -10.62 9.45 -4.06
N ALA A 136 -10.17 9.49 -2.80
CA ALA A 136 -10.87 10.19 -1.72
C ALA A 136 -11.05 11.69 -2.01
N ALA A 137 -10.02 12.35 -2.57
CA ALA A 137 -10.10 13.75 -2.97
C ALA A 137 -11.09 13.97 -4.11
N ARG A 138 -11.07 13.10 -5.14
CA ARG A 138 -12.07 13.11 -6.22
C ARG A 138 -13.49 13.02 -5.65
N ARG A 139 -13.71 12.10 -4.71
CA ARG A 139 -15.00 11.89 -4.07
C ARG A 139 -15.46 13.09 -3.24
N ALA A 140 -14.57 13.64 -2.41
CA ALA A 140 -14.86 14.84 -1.63
C ALA A 140 -15.25 16.02 -2.54
N LEU A 141 -14.53 16.22 -3.66
CA LEU A 141 -14.86 17.25 -4.65
C LEU A 141 -16.24 17.03 -5.31
N MET A 142 -16.65 15.78 -5.55
CA MET A 142 -17.97 15.47 -6.12
C MET A 142 -19.11 15.84 -5.19
N HIS A 143 -18.88 15.78 -3.87
CA HIS A 143 -19.87 16.13 -2.83
C HIS A 143 -19.71 17.53 -2.26
N GLU A 144 -18.80 18.33 -2.81
CA GLU A 144 -18.45 19.67 -2.31
C GLU A 144 -17.95 19.65 -0.83
N GLU A 145 -17.27 18.58 -0.44
CA GLU A 145 -16.71 18.37 0.90
C GLU A 145 -15.27 18.88 0.98
N ALA A 146 -14.94 19.59 2.07
CA ALA A 146 -13.59 20.11 2.31
C ALA A 146 -12.65 19.05 2.92
N ASP A 147 -13.19 18.11 3.70
CA ASP A 147 -12.41 17.08 4.37
C ASP A 147 -12.22 15.86 3.47
N VAL A 148 -10.96 15.60 3.11
CA VAL A 148 -10.56 14.43 2.31
C VAL A 148 -10.16 13.31 3.26
N VAL A 149 -11.12 12.42 3.53
CA VAL A 149 -10.90 11.23 4.35
C VAL A 149 -11.17 9.98 3.53
N PRO A 150 -10.16 9.13 3.24
CA PRO A 150 -10.36 7.88 2.52
C PRO A 150 -11.33 6.94 3.20
N ARG A 151 -12.20 6.29 2.42
CA ARG A 151 -13.17 5.26 2.84
C ARG A 151 -12.90 3.95 2.06
N ILE A 152 -13.62 2.88 2.38
CA ILE A 152 -13.44 1.58 1.69
C ILE A 152 -13.75 1.69 0.20
N CYS A 153 -14.77 2.45 -0.19
CA CYS A 153 -15.09 2.67 -1.60
C CYS A 153 -13.90 3.26 -2.39
N ASP A 154 -13.02 4.04 -1.76
CA ASP A 154 -11.86 4.63 -2.44
C ASP A 154 -10.80 3.57 -2.81
N LEU A 155 -10.82 2.40 -2.16
CA LEU A 155 -9.89 1.29 -2.42
C LEU A 155 -10.18 0.54 -3.73
N GLU A 156 -11.32 0.81 -4.39
CA GLU A 156 -11.65 0.23 -5.70
C GLU A 156 -10.60 0.57 -6.78
N ALA A 157 -9.87 1.68 -6.61
CA ALA A 157 -8.79 2.08 -7.51
C ALA A 157 -7.49 1.27 -7.34
N LEU A 158 -7.33 0.53 -6.23
CA LEU A 158 -6.07 -0.14 -5.91
C LEU A 158 -5.69 -1.30 -6.84
N PRO A 159 -6.61 -2.16 -7.32
CA PRO A 159 -6.26 -3.20 -8.27
C PRO A 159 -5.62 -2.62 -9.54
N ALA A 160 -6.14 -1.52 -10.08
CA ALA A 160 -5.56 -0.86 -11.26
C ALA A 160 -4.17 -0.29 -10.99
N SER A 161 -3.97 0.37 -9.85
CA SER A 161 -2.65 0.87 -9.41
C SER A 161 -1.63 -0.26 -9.20
N THR A 162 -2.10 -1.36 -8.60
CA THR A 162 -1.26 -2.51 -8.26
C THR A 162 -0.81 -3.29 -9.49
N ALA A 163 -1.70 -3.46 -10.48
CA ALA A 163 -1.40 -4.22 -11.70
C ALA A 163 -0.15 -3.72 -12.44
N GLY A 164 0.10 -2.41 -12.45
CA GLY A 164 1.29 -1.83 -13.09
C GLY A 164 2.59 -1.94 -12.28
N LYS A 165 2.54 -2.53 -11.08
CA LYS A 165 3.63 -2.54 -10.09
C LYS A 165 4.00 -3.93 -9.58
N VAL A 166 3.25 -4.96 -9.98
CA VAL A 166 3.53 -6.35 -9.66
C VAL A 166 3.51 -7.16 -10.95
N GLU A 167 4.30 -8.22 -11.00
CA GLU A 167 4.22 -9.19 -12.08
C GLU A 167 3.47 -10.42 -11.59
N ILE A 168 2.46 -10.85 -12.34
CA ILE A 168 1.68 -12.05 -12.03
C ILE A 168 2.46 -13.28 -12.50
N GLU A 169 2.37 -14.38 -11.73
CA GLU A 169 2.97 -15.65 -12.15
C GLU A 169 2.37 -16.13 -13.48
N THR A 170 3.21 -16.68 -14.36
CA THR A 170 2.80 -17.04 -15.74
C THR A 170 1.65 -18.04 -15.79
N LEU A 171 1.49 -18.87 -14.75
CA LEU A 171 0.39 -19.84 -14.66
C LEU A 171 -0.98 -19.20 -14.34
N GLU A 172 -0.99 -17.93 -13.91
CA GLU A 172 -2.18 -17.18 -13.51
C GLU A 172 -2.56 -16.08 -14.52
N GLU A 173 -1.96 -16.10 -15.71
CA GLU A 173 -2.20 -15.12 -16.77
C GLU A 173 -3.71 -15.00 -17.09
N GLY A 174 -4.22 -13.77 -17.12
CA GLY A 174 -5.65 -13.48 -17.31
C GLY A 174 -6.53 -13.54 -16.06
N ARG A 175 -5.98 -13.95 -14.91
CA ARG A 175 -6.68 -13.93 -13.60
C ARG A 175 -6.26 -12.76 -12.70
N GLU A 176 -5.49 -11.84 -13.26
CA GLU A 176 -4.89 -10.70 -12.55
C GLU A 176 -5.94 -9.87 -11.80
N PRO A 177 -7.07 -9.45 -12.42
CA PRO A 177 -8.05 -8.63 -11.71
C PRO A 177 -8.62 -9.33 -10.46
N GLN A 178 -8.88 -10.64 -10.55
CA GLN A 178 -9.42 -11.42 -9.43
C GLN A 178 -8.39 -11.61 -8.32
N ILE A 179 -7.12 -11.82 -8.67
CA ILE A 179 -6.03 -11.94 -7.69
C ILE A 179 -5.84 -10.63 -6.93
N LEU A 180 -5.84 -9.51 -7.65
CA LEU A 180 -5.65 -8.19 -7.05
C LEU A 180 -6.84 -7.77 -6.18
N ASP A 181 -8.08 -7.98 -6.63
CA ASP A 181 -9.28 -7.77 -5.80
C ASP A 181 -9.26 -8.66 -4.54
N HIS A 182 -8.85 -9.92 -4.68
CA HIS A 182 -8.69 -10.82 -3.55
C HIS A 182 -7.64 -10.34 -2.54
N LEU A 183 -6.53 -9.76 -3.00
CA LEU A 183 -5.50 -9.20 -2.12
C LEU A 183 -6.02 -7.99 -1.34
N VAL A 184 -6.76 -7.08 -2.00
CA VAL A 184 -7.38 -5.93 -1.31
C VAL A 184 -8.34 -6.41 -0.23
N ARG A 185 -9.25 -7.33 -0.55
CA ARG A 185 -10.19 -7.90 0.42
C ARG A 185 -9.49 -8.62 1.56
N SER A 186 -8.43 -9.35 1.26
CA SER A 186 -7.64 -10.05 2.29
C SER A 186 -6.94 -9.06 3.22
N ALA A 187 -6.42 -7.95 2.69
CA ALA A 187 -5.83 -6.89 3.50
C ALA A 187 -6.85 -6.24 4.43
N ILE A 188 -8.03 -5.86 3.90
CA ILE A 188 -9.12 -5.30 4.71
C ILE A 188 -9.52 -6.27 5.82
N LEU A 189 -9.69 -7.56 5.52
CA LEU A 189 -10.08 -8.55 6.51
C LEU A 189 -9.00 -8.78 7.59
N THR A 190 -7.72 -8.75 7.21
CA THR A 190 -6.60 -8.87 8.16
C THR A 190 -6.60 -7.70 9.12
N VAL A 191 -6.60 -6.46 8.61
CA VAL A 191 -6.61 -5.25 9.44
C VAL A 191 -7.87 -5.17 10.29
N PHE A 192 -9.04 -5.55 9.74
CA PHE A 192 -10.29 -5.58 10.50
C PHE A 192 -10.18 -6.48 11.74
N ARG A 193 -9.57 -7.66 11.59
CA ARG A 193 -9.40 -8.60 12.72
C ARG A 193 -8.41 -8.10 13.77
N GLU A 194 -7.46 -7.26 13.37
CA GLU A 194 -6.43 -6.72 14.25
C GLU A 194 -6.90 -5.45 14.98
N ARG A 195 -7.59 -4.54 14.27
CA ARG A 195 -7.99 -3.22 14.78
C ARG A 195 -9.39 -3.18 15.39
N VAL A 196 -10.32 -4.03 14.97
CA VAL A 196 -11.72 -3.95 15.44
C VAL A 196 -11.98 -4.94 16.57
N ALA A 197 -12.26 -4.41 17.75
CA ALA A 197 -12.66 -5.20 18.91
C ALA A 197 -13.93 -6.01 18.60
N GLN A 198 -13.92 -7.30 18.96
CA GLN A 198 -15.10 -8.17 18.78
C GLN A 198 -16.25 -7.77 19.71
N GLU A 199 -15.93 -7.08 20.79
CA GLU A 199 -16.88 -6.50 21.73
C GLU A 199 -17.73 -5.43 21.03
N GLY A 200 -19.05 -5.62 21.00
CA GLY A 200 -19.99 -4.67 20.39
C GLY A 200 -20.38 -5.01 18.94
N LEU A 201 -19.60 -5.79 18.20
CA LEU A 201 -19.95 -6.18 16.82
C LEU A 201 -21.26 -6.97 16.72
N VAL A 202 -21.61 -7.74 17.77
CA VAL A 202 -22.91 -8.42 17.83
C VAL A 202 -24.06 -7.42 17.80
N LYS A 203 -23.93 -6.30 18.53
CA LYS A 203 -24.95 -5.24 18.54
C LYS A 203 -25.02 -4.52 17.21
N VAL A 204 -23.87 -4.28 16.56
CA VAL A 204 -23.82 -3.72 15.19
C VAL A 204 -24.60 -4.59 14.22
N ILE A 205 -24.38 -5.91 14.25
CA ILE A 205 -25.11 -6.84 13.39
C ILE A 205 -26.62 -6.81 13.68
N SER A 206 -27.01 -6.79 14.96
CA SER A 206 -28.42 -6.66 15.35
C SER A 206 -29.05 -5.36 14.87
N SER A 207 -28.34 -4.21 14.95
CA SER A 207 -28.84 -2.94 14.43
C SER A 207 -29.11 -2.99 12.92
N VAL A 208 -28.23 -3.63 12.13
CA VAL A 208 -28.46 -3.82 10.68
C VAL A 208 -29.64 -4.75 10.39
N GLU A 209 -29.96 -5.67 11.30
CA GLU A 209 -31.13 -6.54 11.16
C GLU A 209 -32.44 -5.80 11.49
N GLU A 210 -32.42 -4.91 12.49
CA GLU A 210 -33.58 -4.16 12.99
C GLU A 210 -33.92 -2.94 12.11
N GLU A 211 -32.92 -2.11 11.79
CA GLU A 211 -33.11 -0.86 11.03
C GLU A 211 -33.14 -1.07 9.50
N GLY A 212 -32.60 -2.21 9.05
CA GLY A 212 -32.60 -2.59 7.63
C GLY A 212 -31.24 -2.41 6.93
N PRO A 213 -31.22 -2.61 5.59
CA PRO A 213 -29.98 -2.60 4.83
C PRO A 213 -29.32 -1.22 4.83
N VAL A 214 -27.99 -1.21 4.88
CA VAL A 214 -27.18 0.01 4.89
C VAL A 214 -26.53 0.22 3.53
N ASP A 215 -26.82 1.35 2.90
CA ASP A 215 -26.21 1.77 1.65
C ASP A 215 -24.93 2.57 1.93
N ILE A 216 -23.82 2.20 1.29
CA ILE A 216 -22.56 2.95 1.25
C ILE A 216 -22.10 3.12 -0.19
N GLY A 217 -21.19 4.05 -0.45
CA GLY A 217 -20.57 4.16 -1.78
C GLY A 217 -19.88 5.48 -2.05
N GLU A 218 -19.27 5.58 -3.24
CA GLU A 218 -18.59 6.81 -3.66
C GLU A 218 -19.57 7.99 -3.82
N ASP A 219 -20.84 7.72 -4.15
CA ASP A 219 -21.86 8.72 -4.39
C ASP A 219 -22.77 8.99 -3.18
N ILE A 220 -22.37 8.51 -2.00
CA ILE A 220 -23.04 8.80 -0.72
C ILE A 220 -22.24 9.85 0.07
N PRO A 221 -22.84 11.01 0.37
CA PRO A 221 -22.18 12.11 1.09
C PRO A 221 -22.01 11.79 2.58
N VAL A 222 -21.05 12.44 3.24
CA VAL A 222 -20.74 12.25 4.68
C VAL A 222 -21.95 12.52 5.58
N ALA A 223 -22.85 13.44 5.19
CA ALA A 223 -24.08 13.72 5.93
C ALA A 223 -24.94 12.47 6.16
N THR A 224 -25.07 11.60 5.15
CA THR A 224 -25.84 10.35 5.27
C THR A 224 -25.24 9.38 6.28
N TYR A 225 -23.90 9.35 6.41
CA TYR A 225 -23.23 8.53 7.43
C TYR A 225 -23.44 9.10 8.84
N THR A 226 -23.63 10.41 8.96
CA THR A 226 -23.96 11.05 10.25
C THR A 226 -25.35 10.65 10.71
N GLU A 227 -26.34 10.71 9.80
CA GLU A 227 -27.71 10.22 10.06
C GLU A 227 -27.70 8.73 10.44
N LEU A 228 -26.97 7.90 9.70
CA LEU A 228 -26.81 6.48 10.00
C LEU A 228 -26.19 6.24 11.39
N ALA A 229 -25.22 7.06 11.80
CA ALA A 229 -24.60 6.94 13.11
C ALA A 229 -25.57 7.29 14.26
N GLU A 230 -26.50 8.22 14.02
CA GLU A 230 -27.58 8.55 14.97
C GLU A 230 -28.59 7.40 15.09
N ASP A 231 -28.98 6.80 13.96
CA ASP A 231 -29.92 5.68 13.90
C ASP A 231 -29.32 4.37 14.44
N MET A 232 -28.00 4.18 14.33
CA MET A 232 -27.29 2.99 14.78
C MET A 232 -26.19 3.31 15.83
N PRO A 233 -26.55 3.61 17.10
CA PRO A 233 -25.58 3.98 18.14
C PRO A 233 -24.48 2.94 18.39
N ALA A 234 -24.77 1.65 18.20
CA ALA A 234 -23.79 0.58 18.33
C ALA A 234 -22.70 0.65 17.24
N LEU A 235 -23.09 1.02 16.01
CA LEU A 235 -22.17 1.21 14.89
C LEU A 235 -21.34 2.47 15.10
N ALA A 236 -21.97 3.58 15.52
CA ALA A 236 -21.27 4.81 15.87
C ALA A 236 -20.23 4.60 16.98
N GLN A 237 -20.59 3.85 18.04
CA GLN A 237 -19.65 3.53 19.11
C GLN A 237 -18.45 2.72 18.62
N ALA A 238 -18.68 1.73 17.75
CA ALA A 238 -17.61 0.94 17.17
C ALA A 238 -16.71 1.78 16.24
N ALA A 239 -17.29 2.69 15.47
CA ALA A 239 -16.57 3.60 14.59
C ALA A 239 -15.71 4.62 15.36
N SER A 240 -16.26 5.23 16.41
CA SER A 240 -15.53 6.11 17.33
C SER A 240 -14.36 5.40 18.01
N ALA A 241 -14.56 4.16 18.47
CA ALA A 241 -13.49 3.36 19.06
C ALA A 241 -12.35 3.05 18.08
N LEU A 242 -12.67 2.81 16.80
CA LEU A 242 -11.67 2.55 15.75
C LEU A 242 -10.85 3.80 15.39
N CYS A 243 -11.43 4.99 15.54
CA CYS A 243 -10.80 6.27 15.24
C CYS A 243 -10.15 6.93 16.48
N ASP A 244 -9.86 6.17 17.54
CA ASP A 244 -9.31 6.68 18.81
C ASP A 244 -10.09 7.87 19.40
N GLY A 245 -11.42 7.86 19.23
CA GLY A 245 -12.33 8.93 19.69
C GLY A 245 -12.41 10.14 18.78
N ASP A 246 -11.86 10.09 17.56
CA ASP A 246 -12.08 11.11 16.55
C ASP A 246 -13.49 11.01 15.95
N ASP A 247 -14.39 11.83 16.50
CA ASP A 247 -15.80 11.89 16.11
C ASP A 247 -16.06 12.84 14.92
N ALA A 248 -15.02 13.23 14.18
CA ALA A 248 -15.21 14.01 12.95
C ALA A 248 -16.08 13.22 11.94
N PRO A 249 -17.13 13.83 11.34
CA PRO A 249 -18.08 13.11 10.48
C PRO A 249 -17.42 12.31 9.34
N ALA A 250 -16.40 12.87 8.69
CA ALA A 250 -15.68 12.20 7.61
C ALA A 250 -14.86 11.00 8.09
N SER A 251 -14.26 11.07 9.27
CA SER A 251 -13.58 9.94 9.93
C SER A 251 -14.56 8.84 10.32
N GLN A 252 -15.71 9.22 10.87
CA GLN A 252 -16.79 8.28 11.20
C GLN A 252 -17.29 7.56 9.95
N ALA A 253 -17.51 8.26 8.84
CA ALA A 253 -17.90 7.66 7.56
C ALA A 253 -16.89 6.60 7.07
N SER A 254 -15.58 6.88 7.19
CA SER A 254 -14.53 5.92 6.86
C SER A 254 -14.58 4.66 7.72
N ALA A 255 -14.67 4.84 9.05
CA ALA A 255 -14.74 3.73 10.00
C ALA A 255 -16.01 2.89 9.84
N ILE A 256 -17.15 3.52 9.56
CA ILE A 256 -18.41 2.83 9.28
C ILE A 256 -18.26 1.91 8.08
N GLU A 257 -17.75 2.42 6.95
CA GLU A 257 -17.53 1.56 5.77
C GLU A 257 -16.58 0.41 6.07
N PHE A 258 -15.50 0.67 6.81
CA PHE A 258 -14.51 -0.33 7.18
C PHE A 258 -15.09 -1.44 8.05
N ILE A 259 -15.92 -1.09 9.04
CA ILE A 259 -16.60 -2.06 9.90
C ILE A 259 -17.58 -2.92 9.11
N LEU A 260 -18.39 -2.30 8.24
CA LEU A 260 -19.37 -3.03 7.42
C LEU A 260 -18.71 -3.99 6.42
N GLU A 261 -17.66 -3.52 5.73
CA GLU A 261 -16.87 -4.36 4.82
C GLU A 261 -16.19 -5.51 5.58
N GLY A 262 -15.57 -5.21 6.72
CA GLY A 262 -14.93 -6.21 7.56
C GLY A 262 -15.89 -7.28 8.06
N LEU A 263 -17.09 -6.89 8.51
CA LEU A 263 -18.17 -7.81 8.90
C LEU A 263 -18.65 -8.66 7.71
N HIS A 264 -18.74 -8.10 6.51
CA HIS A 264 -19.07 -8.86 5.31
C HIS A 264 -17.99 -9.90 4.99
N LEU A 265 -16.71 -9.49 4.94
CA LEU A 265 -15.58 -10.36 4.65
C LEU A 265 -15.39 -11.44 5.73
N ALA A 266 -15.73 -11.12 6.98
CA ALA A 266 -15.81 -12.06 8.10
C ALA A 266 -17.05 -12.96 8.06
N LYS A 267 -17.85 -12.90 6.99
CA LYS A 267 -19.05 -13.72 6.77
C LYS A 267 -20.15 -13.49 7.82
N ARG A 268 -20.27 -12.27 8.34
CA ARG A 268 -21.31 -11.86 9.29
C ARG A 268 -22.42 -11.05 8.63
N LEU A 269 -22.10 -10.28 7.59
CA LEU A 269 -23.06 -9.57 6.74
C LEU A 269 -23.02 -10.09 5.29
N ASN A 270 -24.10 -9.84 4.55
CA ASN A 270 -24.15 -9.97 3.11
C ASN A 270 -23.94 -8.59 2.46
N LYS A 271 -23.33 -8.57 1.29
CA LYS A 271 -23.07 -7.38 0.48
C LYS A 271 -23.63 -7.60 -0.92
N ASP A 272 -24.46 -6.69 -1.38
CA ASP A 272 -24.84 -6.59 -2.79
C ASP A 272 -24.19 -5.33 -3.36
N SER A 273 -23.39 -5.44 -4.41
CA SER A 273 -22.66 -4.32 -5.01
C SER A 273 -23.10 -4.08 -6.45
N ILE A 274 -23.42 -2.82 -6.79
CA ILE A 274 -23.74 -2.39 -8.14
C ILE A 274 -22.98 -1.09 -8.43
N GLY A 275 -21.96 -1.17 -9.29
CA GLY A 275 -21.04 -0.04 -9.51
C GLY A 275 -20.33 0.37 -8.22
N GLY A 276 -20.16 1.68 -8.00
CA GLY A 276 -19.53 2.23 -6.79
C GLY A 276 -20.42 2.23 -5.53
N ARG A 277 -21.61 1.60 -5.58
CA ARG A 277 -22.51 1.42 -4.43
C ARG A 277 -22.45 0.00 -3.90
N ALA A 278 -22.51 -0.11 -2.58
CA ALA A 278 -22.66 -1.37 -1.87
C ALA A 278 -23.77 -1.27 -0.83
N GLN A 279 -24.61 -2.29 -0.78
CA GLN A 279 -25.64 -2.44 0.23
C GLN A 279 -25.30 -3.61 1.15
N TYR A 280 -25.25 -3.34 2.45
CA TYR A 280 -25.00 -4.33 3.50
C TYR A 280 -26.29 -4.74 4.16
N ARG A 281 -26.48 -6.05 4.36
CA ARG A 281 -27.67 -6.60 5.00
C ARG A 281 -27.33 -7.76 5.91
N ALA A 282 -28.15 -7.98 6.93
CA ALA A 282 -28.05 -9.12 7.81
C ALA A 282 -28.13 -10.45 7.02
N ARG A 283 -27.41 -11.47 7.51
CA ARG A 283 -27.51 -12.84 7.00
C ARG A 283 -28.75 -13.50 7.58
N ARG A 284 -29.81 -13.59 6.77
CA ARG A 284 -30.96 -14.47 7.08
C ARG A 284 -30.56 -15.93 7.03
#